data_AF-A0A1A0DKX8-F1
#
_entry.id   AF-A0A1A0DKX8-F1
#
_cell.length_a   1.000
_cell.length_b   1.000
_cell.length_c   1.000
_cell.angle_alpha   90.00
_cell.angle_beta   90.00
_cell.angle_gamma   90.00
#
_symmetry.space_group_name_H-M   'P 1'
#
loop_
_entity.id
_entity.type
_entity.pdbx_description
1 polymer ?
#
loop_
_entity_poly.entity_id
_entity_poly.type
_entity_poly.pdbx_seq_one_letter_code
_entity_poly.pdbx_strand_id
1 'polypeptide(L)'
;MRFWWVNHKQTYKQEVGNGYIWSPKTFSNGRKNHFYETMRKVLPGDIVFSYASGQIRQVGVISRPAASSPRPVEFGTTGQQWDDNG
;
A
#
# COMPACT_ATOMS: atom_id res chain seq x y z
N MET A 1 -9.54 1.25 -17.09
CA MET A 1 -8.89 0.15 -16.36
C MET A 1 -7.39 0.31 -16.49
N ARG A 2 -6.69 0.48 -15.37
CA ARG A 2 -5.22 0.61 -15.28
C ARG A 2 -4.63 -0.55 -14.48
N PHE A 3 -3.32 -0.66 -14.54
CA PHE A 3 -2.55 -1.70 -13.88
C PHE A 3 -1.55 -1.06 -12.92
N TRP A 4 -1.43 -1.64 -11.73
CA TRP A 4 -0.57 -1.16 -10.66
C TRP A 4 0.34 -2.28 -10.17
N TRP A 5 1.52 -1.90 -9.74
CA TRP A 5 2.49 -2.81 -9.14
C TRP A 5 2.77 -2.37 -7.71
N VAL A 6 2.50 -3.26 -6.75
CA VAL A 6 2.77 -3.00 -5.32
C VAL A 6 3.88 -3.93 -4.85
N ASN A 7 4.97 -3.33 -4.37
CA ASN A 7 6.10 -4.04 -3.80
C ASN A 7 5.93 -4.22 -2.28
N HIS A 8 5.48 -5.40 -1.88
CA HIS A 8 5.32 -5.78 -0.48
C HIS A 8 6.64 -6.31 0.08
N LYS A 9 7.56 -5.39 0.42
CA LYS A 9 8.88 -5.78 0.90
C LYS A 9 8.88 -6.25 2.36
N GLN A 10 8.04 -5.66 3.22
CA GLN A 10 8.10 -5.87 4.67
C GLN A 10 6.76 -6.33 5.29
N THR A 11 5.62 -6.12 4.60
CA THR A 11 4.25 -6.23 5.17
C THR A 11 3.30 -7.14 4.38
N TYR A 12 3.84 -7.99 3.48
CA TYR A 12 3.02 -8.81 2.57
C TYR A 12 1.93 -9.63 3.29
N LYS A 13 2.26 -10.29 4.41
CA LYS A 13 1.31 -11.16 5.12
C LYS A 13 0.16 -10.37 5.75
N GLN A 14 0.44 -9.17 6.24
CA GLN A 14 -0.53 -8.30 6.89
C GLN A 14 -1.48 -7.66 5.87
N GLU A 15 -0.93 -7.09 4.80
CA GLU A 15 -1.70 -6.38 3.78
C GLU A 15 -2.58 -7.34 2.95
N VAL A 16 -2.02 -8.46 2.50
CA VAL A 16 -2.77 -9.43 1.70
C VAL A 16 -3.79 -10.21 2.53
N GLY A 17 -3.48 -10.52 3.79
CA GLY A 17 -4.41 -11.20 4.69
C GLY A 17 -5.67 -10.39 4.98
N ASN A 18 -5.56 -9.06 5.01
CA ASN A 18 -6.63 -8.14 5.38
C ASN A 18 -7.26 -7.40 4.19
N GLY A 19 -6.77 -7.63 2.97
CA GLY A 19 -7.39 -7.14 1.73
C GLY A 19 -7.25 -5.63 1.50
N TYR A 20 -6.18 -5.01 2.00
CA TYR A 20 -5.90 -3.59 1.80
C TYR A 20 -4.47 -3.36 1.31
N ILE A 21 -4.21 -2.15 0.82
CA ILE A 21 -2.88 -1.63 0.55
C ILE A 21 -2.76 -0.32 1.33
N TRP A 22 -1.65 -0.12 2.03
CA TRP A 22 -1.44 1.08 2.82
C TRP A 22 -0.05 1.68 2.55
N SER A 23 0.03 3.00 2.56
CA SER A 23 1.30 3.73 2.55
C SER A 23 1.14 5.03 3.32
N PRO A 24 2.20 5.57 3.96
CA PRO A 24 2.12 6.89 4.54
C PRO A 24 1.94 7.96 3.44
N LYS A 25 1.40 9.13 3.78
CA LYS A 25 1.23 10.23 2.79
C LYS A 25 2.55 10.86 2.37
N THR A 26 3.52 10.88 3.28
CA THR A 26 4.85 11.48 3.10
C THR A 26 5.92 10.56 3.67
N PHE A 27 7.17 10.83 3.32
CA PHE A 27 8.29 10.29 4.08
C PHE A 27 8.30 10.84 5.51
N SER A 28 9.05 10.21 6.41
CA SER A 28 9.23 10.65 7.81
C SER A 28 9.80 12.07 7.95
N ASN A 29 10.46 12.59 6.91
CA ASN A 29 10.96 13.96 6.85
C ASN A 29 9.96 14.94 6.18
N GLY A 30 8.71 14.55 5.99
CA GLY A 30 7.65 15.37 5.38
C GLY A 30 7.74 15.54 3.87
N ARG A 31 8.76 14.98 3.20
CA ARG A 31 8.86 15.05 1.73
C ARG A 31 7.77 14.20 1.07
N LYS A 32 7.20 14.72 -0.02
CA LYS A 32 6.29 13.94 -0.87
C LYS A 32 7.04 12.80 -1.55
N ASN A 33 6.36 11.67 -1.67
CA ASN A 33 6.82 10.51 -2.41
C ASN A 33 5.90 10.29 -3.60
N HIS A 34 6.47 10.24 -4.81
CA HIS A 34 5.70 9.98 -6.02
C HIS A 34 4.88 8.68 -5.91
N PHE A 35 5.44 7.62 -5.34
CA PHE A 35 4.76 6.33 -5.19
C PHE A 35 3.55 6.42 -4.25
N TYR A 36 3.66 7.16 -3.14
CA TYR A 36 2.52 7.35 -2.23
C TYR A 36 1.43 8.20 -2.88
N GLU A 37 1.82 9.20 -3.69
CA GLU A 37 0.87 9.99 -4.47
C GLU A 37 0.14 9.14 -5.52
N THR A 38 0.74 8.06 -6.03
CA THR A 38 0.03 7.16 -6.97
C THR A 38 -1.13 6.41 -6.33
N MET A 39 -1.15 6.21 -5.00
CA MET A 39 -2.30 5.63 -4.29
C MET A 39 -3.57 6.44 -4.53
N ARG A 40 -3.47 7.77 -4.66
CA ARG A 40 -4.63 8.65 -4.94
C ARG A 40 -5.18 8.50 -6.35
N LYS A 41 -4.44 7.86 -7.25
CA LYS A 41 -4.80 7.70 -8.65
C LYS A 41 -5.55 6.40 -8.92
N VAL A 42 -5.55 5.45 -7.99
CA VAL A 42 -6.24 4.15 -8.16
C VAL A 42 -7.75 4.37 -8.20
N LEU A 43 -8.45 3.62 -9.06
CA LEU A 43 -9.91 3.64 -9.15
C LEU A 43 -10.47 2.22 -9.06
N PRO A 44 -11.73 2.07 -8.61
CA PRO A 44 -12.41 0.78 -8.65
C PRO A 44 -12.33 0.11 -10.02
N GLY A 45 -12.01 -1.18 -10.04
CA GLY A 45 -11.82 -1.97 -11.26
C GLY A 45 -10.39 -1.94 -11.84
N ASP A 46 -9.48 -1.12 -11.30
CA ASP A 46 -8.05 -1.23 -11.64
C ASP A 46 -7.46 -2.53 -11.07
N ILE A 47 -6.45 -3.09 -11.75
CA ILE A 47 -5.79 -4.34 -11.37
C ILE A 47 -4.48 -4.04 -10.62
N VAL A 48 -4.23 -4.78 -9.53
CA VAL A 48 -3.00 -4.69 -8.74
C VAL A 48 -2.23 -6.01 -8.79
N PHE A 49 -0.96 -5.95 -9.15
CA PHE A 49 -0.01 -7.04 -8.96
C PHE A 49 0.73 -6.86 -7.64
N SER A 50 0.52 -7.79 -6.71
CA SER A 50 1.20 -7.82 -5.42
C SER A 50 2.49 -8.63 -5.53
N TYR A 51 3.64 -7.95 -5.50
CA TYR A 51 4.96 -8.56 -5.61
C TYR A 51 5.63 -8.67 -4.25
N ALA A 52 6.07 -9.88 -3.90
CA ALA A 52 6.83 -10.14 -2.67
C ALA A 52 7.79 -11.31 -2.84
N SER A 53 8.96 -11.22 -2.21
CA SER A 53 9.97 -12.29 -2.19
C SER A 53 10.32 -12.81 -3.59
N GLY A 54 10.51 -11.91 -4.56
CA GLY A 54 10.94 -12.28 -5.91
C GLY A 54 9.83 -12.65 -6.89
N GLN A 55 8.55 -12.70 -6.47
CA GLN A 55 7.46 -13.26 -7.26
C GLN A 55 6.17 -12.43 -7.15
N ILE A 56 5.31 -12.51 -8.17
CA ILE A 56 3.91 -12.06 -8.06
C ILE A 56 3.17 -13.09 -7.21
N ARG A 57 2.70 -12.67 -6.04
CA ARG A 57 2.04 -13.55 -5.08
C ARG A 57 0.52 -13.46 -5.14
N GLN A 58 -0.02 -12.36 -5.65
CA GLN A 58 -1.45 -12.16 -5.82
C GLN A 58 -1.75 -11.17 -6.96
N VAL A 59 -2.92 -11.33 -7.57
CA VAL A 59 -3.54 -10.33 -8.44
C VAL A 59 -4.85 -9.89 -7.78
N GLY A 60 -4.97 -8.59 -7.47
CA GLY A 60 -6.13 -8.00 -6.83
C GLY A 60 -6.87 -7.04 -7.76
N VAL A 61 -8.13 -6.75 -7.42
CA VAL A 61 -8.93 -5.71 -8.07
C VAL A 61 -9.23 -4.63 -7.05
N ILE A 62 -8.95 -3.37 -7.39
CA ILE A 62 -9.30 -2.24 -6.53
C ILE A 62 -10.82 -2.17 -6.39
N SER A 63 -11.29 -2.15 -5.15
CA SER A 63 -12.73 -2.04 -4.83
C SER A 63 -13.15 -0.61 -4.48
N ARG A 64 -12.22 0.20 -3.94
CA ARG A 64 -12.47 1.57 -3.46
C ARG A 64 -11.28 2.49 -3.76
N PRO A 65 -11.51 3.79 -4.00
CA PRO A 65 -10.43 4.78 -4.02
C PRO A 65 -9.70 4.86 -2.68
N ALA A 66 -8.48 5.40 -2.68
CA ALA A 66 -7.72 5.63 -1.46
C ALA A 66 -8.47 6.58 -0.51
N ALA A 67 -8.43 6.26 0.79
CA ALA A 67 -8.97 7.06 1.87
C ALA A 67 -7.88 7.27 2.93
N SER A 68 -7.99 8.36 3.69
CA SER A 68 -7.06 8.59 4.80
C SER A 68 -7.29 7.55 5.90
N SER A 69 -6.21 6.97 6.41
CA SER A 69 -6.27 5.95 7.45
C SER A 69 -5.03 6.04 8.34
N PRO A 70 -5.16 5.83 9.66
CA PRO A 70 -4.00 5.62 10.50
C PRO A 70 -3.22 4.39 10.01
N ARG A 71 -1.93 4.33 10.37
CA ARG A 71 -1.10 3.16 10.12
C ARG A 71 -1.72 1.93 10.78
N PRO A 72 -1.82 0.80 10.07
CA PRO A 72 -2.37 -0.43 10.62
C PRO A 72 -1.57 -0.89 11.84
N VAL A 73 -2.27 -1.21 12.94
CA VAL A 73 -1.66 -1.61 14.22
C VAL A 73 -0.88 -2.93 14.08
N GLU A 74 -1.32 -3.79 13.17
CA GLU A 74 -0.70 -5.08 12.85
C GLU A 74 0.68 -4.96 12.18
N PHE A 75 1.09 -3.76 11.75
CA PHE A 75 2.44 -3.54 11.23
C PHE A 75 3.51 -3.57 12.35
N GLY A 76 3.10 -3.45 13.62
CA GLY A 76 3.98 -3.59 14.77
C GLY A 76 5.22 -2.67 14.73
N THR A 77 6.36 -3.19 15.21
CA THR A 77 7.63 -2.45 15.23
C THR A 77 8.15 -2.10 13.85
N THR A 78 7.91 -2.95 12.84
CA THR A 78 8.25 -2.66 11.45
C THR A 78 7.53 -1.42 10.95
N GLY A 79 6.28 -1.22 11.36
CA GLY A 79 5.50 -0.04 10.99
C GLY A 79 6.04 1.28 11.55
N GLN A 80 6.77 1.26 12.67
CA GLN A 80 7.23 2.47 13.39
C GLN A 80 8.15 3.38 12.57
N GLN A 81 8.76 2.86 11.49
CA GLN A 81 9.57 3.64 10.57
C GLN A 81 8.75 4.60 9.68
N TRP A 82 7.43 4.39 9.59
CA TRP A 82 6.52 5.21 8.77
C TRP A 82 5.72 6.19 9.63
N ASP A 83 5.22 7.26 9.00
CA ASP A 83 4.27 8.17 9.64
C ASP A 83 2.96 7.41 9.97
N ASP A 84 2.24 7.89 10.98
CA ASP A 84 0.94 7.34 11.33
C ASP A 84 -0.14 7.76 10.31
N ASN A 85 0.07 8.86 9.60
CA ASN A 85 -0.91 9.41 8.66
C ASN A 85 -0.74 8.84 7.23
N GLY A 86 -1.60 7.89 6.87
CA GLY A 86 -1.79 7.34 5.52
C GLY A 86 -2.97 7.92 4.76
#